data_AF-A0A1Q5UKY7-F1
#
_entry.id   AF-A0A1Q5UKY7-F1
#
_cell.length_a   1.000
_cell.length_b   1.000
_cell.length_c   1.000
_cell.angle_alpha   90.00
_cell.angle_beta   90.00
_cell.angle_gamma   90.00
#
_symmetry.space_group_name_H-M   'P 1'
#
loop_
_entity.id
_entity.type
_entity.pdbx_description
1 polymer ?
#
loop_
_entity_poly.entity_id
_entity_poly.type
_entity_poly.pdbx_seq_one_letter_code
_entity_poly.pdbx_strand_id
1 'polypeptide(L)'
;MDALPVEENTQPPYASTKFVTDEDDGSRIPVMHACGHDSHVTCLRATVTLLHAAREYWRGTLIVVFQPSEELLTGAKAMLEDGFYEKVQVKPDIVLAQHVMRMRAGTINLQSGPLLTAAEAFDIRIFGREGHGSAPQTTIDLILIGAAVVMRLQGIVSREVVPGEVAVVSCGSIRAGTSANVIPDYLDLQVSVRTFEEEVREKVCAAIVRIVEGECIAGSKVEKPRINGTVSAPATVNDEGSVERLRGVFEGVFWGEIGGDGEA
;
A
#
# COMPACT_ATOMS: atom_id res chain seq x y z
N MET A 1 4.53 14.50 -9.10
CA MET A 1 3.37 14.28 -8.21
C MET A 1 3.93 13.65 -6.95
N ASP A 2 4.28 12.37 -6.97
CA ASP A 2 5.19 11.69 -6.04
C ASP A 2 6.01 10.64 -6.81
N ALA A 3 7.09 10.16 -6.21
CA ALA A 3 8.06 9.24 -6.81
C ALA A 3 8.61 8.30 -5.73
N LEU A 4 9.42 7.32 -6.12
CA LEU A 4 9.96 6.30 -5.22
C LEU A 4 11.43 6.57 -4.86
N PRO A 5 11.88 6.15 -3.66
CA PRO A 5 13.27 6.26 -3.19
C PRO A 5 14.17 5.20 -3.86
N VAL A 6 14.27 5.26 -5.19
CA VAL A 6 14.95 4.28 -6.04
C VAL A 6 15.93 5.00 -6.95
N GLU A 7 17.12 4.44 -7.11
CA GLU A 7 18.10 4.91 -8.10
C GLU A 7 17.71 4.45 -9.50
N GLU A 8 17.64 5.40 -10.43
CA GLU A 8 17.28 5.11 -11.82
C GLU A 8 18.48 4.56 -12.61
N ASN A 9 18.38 3.29 -13.03
CA ASN A 9 19.42 2.60 -13.82
C ASN A 9 18.95 2.20 -15.23
N THR A 10 17.98 2.93 -15.78
CA THR A 10 17.39 2.70 -17.11
C THR A 10 18.20 3.35 -18.24
N GLN A 11 19.07 4.32 -17.91
CA GLN A 11 19.96 5.05 -18.82
C GLN A 11 19.31 5.83 -20.00
N PRO A 12 18.04 6.30 -19.97
CA PRO A 12 17.57 7.23 -20.98
C PRO A 12 18.24 8.61 -20.83
N PRO A 13 18.25 9.45 -21.88
CA PRO A 13 18.77 10.82 -21.79
C PRO A 13 18.08 11.71 -20.75
N TYR A 14 16.88 11.32 -20.30
CA TYR A 14 16.07 12.02 -19.31
C TYR A 14 16.03 11.30 -17.95
N ALA A 15 16.94 10.34 -17.71
CA ALA A 15 17.03 9.62 -16.45
C ALA A 15 17.13 10.57 -15.26
N SER A 16 16.45 10.23 -14.17
CA SER A 16 16.52 10.99 -12.93
C SER A 16 17.95 11.04 -12.41
N THR A 17 18.35 12.25 -12.05
CA THR A 17 19.59 12.55 -11.32
C THR A 17 19.28 13.19 -9.97
N LYS A 18 18.01 13.12 -9.55
CA LYS A 18 17.48 13.81 -8.38
C LYS A 18 17.71 13.00 -7.11
N PHE A 19 18.03 13.74 -6.05
CA PHE A 19 18.13 13.23 -4.70
C PHE A 19 17.28 14.11 -3.78
N VAL A 20 16.66 13.50 -2.79
CA VAL A 20 16.01 14.18 -1.66
C VAL A 20 16.82 13.92 -0.40
N THR A 21 16.64 14.78 0.60
CA THR A 21 17.25 14.62 1.92
C THR A 21 16.24 13.95 2.83
N ASP A 22 16.65 12.86 3.48
CA ASP A 22 15.87 12.19 4.51
C ASP A 22 15.67 13.13 5.70
N GLU A 23 14.45 13.24 6.21
CA GLU A 23 14.14 14.16 7.32
C GLU A 23 14.64 13.64 8.68
N ASP A 24 14.82 12.31 8.83
CA ASP A 24 15.22 11.69 10.08
C ASP A 24 16.74 11.71 10.27
N ASP A 25 17.50 11.35 9.23
CA ASP A 25 18.96 11.19 9.34
C ASP A 25 19.79 12.08 8.40
N GLY A 26 19.13 12.87 7.55
CA GLY A 26 19.79 13.78 6.61
C GLY A 26 20.50 13.08 5.44
N SER A 27 20.33 11.77 5.29
CA SER A 27 20.91 11.01 4.19
C SER A 27 20.36 11.45 2.83
N ARG A 28 21.12 11.20 1.78
CA ARG A 28 20.73 11.53 0.40
C ARG A 28 20.09 10.31 -0.25
N ILE A 29 18.79 10.42 -0.53
CA ILE A 29 17.99 9.35 -1.12
C ILE A 29 17.81 9.64 -2.62
N PRO A 30 18.20 8.72 -3.53
CA PRO A 30 17.92 8.87 -4.95
C PRO A 30 16.42 8.73 -5.23
N VAL A 31 15.92 9.42 -6.25
CA VAL A 31 14.49 9.43 -6.57
C VAL A 31 14.25 9.06 -8.03
N MET A 32 13.26 8.20 -8.29
CA MET A 32 12.84 7.78 -9.62
C MET A 32 11.31 7.66 -9.70
N HIS A 33 10.71 8.04 -10.83
CA HIS A 33 9.31 7.72 -11.13
C HIS A 33 9.14 6.25 -11.57
N ALA A 34 9.47 5.32 -10.67
CA ALA A 34 9.47 3.88 -10.97
C ALA A 34 8.07 3.26 -11.09
N CYS A 35 7.02 3.99 -10.71
CA CYS A 35 5.60 3.60 -10.84
C CYS A 35 4.87 4.31 -12.00
N GLY A 36 5.55 5.20 -12.74
CA GLY A 36 5.00 5.88 -13.92
C GLY A 36 4.08 7.06 -13.64
N HIS A 37 4.12 7.64 -12.44
CA HIS A 37 3.28 8.79 -12.06
C HIS A 37 3.58 10.05 -12.90
N ASP A 38 4.79 10.17 -13.43
CA ASP A 38 5.15 11.16 -14.45
C ASP A 38 4.31 11.02 -15.73
N SER A 39 4.10 9.79 -16.18
CA SER A 39 3.25 9.48 -17.33
C SER A 39 1.80 9.82 -17.05
N HIS A 40 1.28 9.51 -15.85
CA HIS A 40 -0.10 9.85 -15.48
C HIS A 40 -0.33 11.36 -15.46
N VAL A 41 0.56 12.13 -14.83
CA VAL A 41 0.52 13.60 -14.82
C VAL A 41 0.51 14.15 -16.24
N THR A 42 1.40 13.63 -17.09
CA THR A 42 1.57 14.08 -18.47
C THR A 42 0.32 13.80 -19.30
N CYS A 43 -0.20 12.58 -19.23
CA CYS A 43 -1.44 12.18 -19.90
C CYS A 43 -2.62 13.01 -19.43
N LEU A 44 -2.82 13.18 -18.12
CA LEU A 44 -3.92 13.98 -17.58
C LEU A 44 -3.84 15.43 -18.04
N ARG A 45 -2.66 16.05 -17.98
CA ARG A 45 -2.45 17.42 -18.48
C ARG A 45 -2.77 17.54 -19.98
N ALA A 46 -2.36 16.57 -20.79
CA ALA A 46 -2.68 16.55 -22.21
C ALA A 46 -4.19 16.42 -22.46
N THR A 47 -4.86 15.49 -21.77
CA THR A 47 -6.31 15.30 -21.83
C THR A 47 -7.07 16.59 -21.48
N VAL A 48 -6.69 17.26 -20.40
CA VAL A 48 -7.32 18.52 -19.97
C VAL A 48 -7.13 19.62 -21.01
N THR A 49 -5.94 19.73 -21.59
CA THR A 49 -5.64 20.70 -22.65
C THR A 49 -6.53 20.46 -23.87
N LEU A 50 -6.68 19.21 -24.29
CA LEU A 50 -7.51 18.82 -25.44
C LEU A 50 -9.01 19.03 -25.15
N LEU A 51 -9.51 18.61 -23.99
CA LEU A 51 -10.92 18.80 -23.62
C LEU A 51 -11.27 20.29 -23.50
N HIS A 52 -10.37 21.11 -22.97
CA HIS A 52 -10.58 22.56 -22.91
C HIS A 52 -10.65 23.20 -24.31
N ALA A 53 -9.77 22.76 -25.23
CA ALA A 53 -9.78 23.21 -26.62
C ALA A 53 -11.05 22.76 -27.36
N ALA A 54 -11.56 21.56 -27.05
CA ALA A 54 -12.75 20.97 -27.65
C ALA A 54 -14.06 21.29 -26.91
N ARG A 55 -14.10 22.32 -26.06
CA ARG A 55 -15.27 22.68 -25.22
C ARG A 55 -16.58 22.96 -25.98
N GLU A 56 -16.52 23.19 -27.28
CA GLU A 56 -17.71 23.33 -28.13
C GLU A 56 -18.39 21.98 -28.42
N TYR A 57 -17.66 20.87 -28.27
CA TYR A 57 -18.11 19.51 -28.60
C TYR A 57 -18.59 18.71 -27.39
N TRP A 58 -18.51 19.26 -26.17
CA TRP A 58 -18.99 18.59 -24.97
C TRP A 58 -19.66 19.58 -24.01
N ARG A 59 -20.40 19.05 -23.04
CA ARG A 59 -21.11 19.83 -22.01
C ARG A 59 -20.98 19.15 -20.65
N GLY A 60 -20.97 19.94 -19.59
CA GLY A 60 -20.87 19.46 -18.21
C GLY A 60 -19.71 20.13 -17.48
N THR A 61 -19.18 19.43 -16.47
CA THR A 61 -18.07 19.91 -15.63
C THR A 61 -16.98 18.86 -15.60
N LEU A 62 -15.74 19.28 -15.85
CA LEU A 62 -14.56 18.44 -15.71
C LEU A 62 -13.82 18.85 -14.43
N ILE A 63 -13.70 17.93 -13.48
CA ILE A 63 -12.88 18.10 -12.28
C ILE A 63 -11.56 17.34 -12.51
N VAL A 64 -10.43 18.03 -12.37
CA VAL A 64 -9.10 17.48 -12.61
C VAL A 64 -8.37 17.39 -11.27
N VAL A 65 -7.97 16.18 -10.90
CA VAL A 65 -7.35 15.91 -9.60
C VAL A 65 -5.92 15.43 -9.82
N PHE A 66 -4.95 16.19 -9.29
CA PHE A 66 -3.56 15.77 -9.20
C PHE A 66 -3.26 15.38 -7.75
N GLN A 67 -3.38 14.09 -7.43
CA GLN A 67 -3.27 13.58 -6.07
C GLN A 67 -1.80 13.37 -5.65
N PRO A 68 -1.26 14.06 -4.64
CA PRO A 68 0.09 13.77 -4.13
C PRO A 68 0.14 12.45 -3.35
N SER A 69 1.32 11.96 -3.00
CA SER A 69 1.54 10.92 -1.96
C SER A 69 0.67 9.65 -2.10
N GLU A 70 0.55 9.12 -3.31
CA GLU A 70 -0.10 7.85 -3.59
C GLU A 70 0.76 6.68 -3.09
N GLU A 71 2.09 6.74 -3.23
CA GLU A 71 3.00 5.64 -2.84
C GLU A 71 2.97 5.35 -1.33
N LEU A 72 2.57 6.34 -0.53
CA LEU A 72 2.37 6.22 0.92
C LEU A 72 0.91 5.95 1.31
N LEU A 73 0.00 5.92 0.34
CA LEU A 73 -1.45 5.74 0.50
C LEU A 73 -2.10 6.80 1.41
N THR A 74 -1.48 7.97 1.55
CA THR A 74 -1.96 9.08 2.41
C THR A 74 -2.57 10.22 1.62
N GLY A 75 -2.22 10.35 0.34
CA GLY A 75 -2.60 11.46 -0.54
C GLY A 75 -4.10 11.73 -0.63
N ALA A 76 -4.86 10.72 -1.07
CA ALA A 76 -6.31 10.84 -1.25
C ALA A 76 -7.00 11.23 0.06
N LYS A 77 -6.63 10.57 1.17
CA LYS A 77 -7.18 10.83 2.50
C LYS A 77 -6.88 12.27 2.95
N ALA A 78 -5.63 12.72 2.81
CA ALA A 78 -5.22 14.08 3.17
C ALA A 78 -5.99 15.14 2.36
N MET A 79 -6.22 14.91 1.06
CA MET A 79 -7.04 15.82 0.25
C MET A 79 -8.48 15.91 0.76
N LEU A 80 -9.09 14.76 1.09
CA LEU A 80 -10.46 14.72 1.63
C LEU A 80 -10.55 15.42 3.00
N GLU A 81 -9.59 15.16 3.89
CA GLU A 81 -9.51 15.81 5.22
C GLU A 81 -9.26 17.32 5.12
N ASP A 82 -8.55 17.77 4.09
CA ASP A 82 -8.37 19.19 3.74
C ASP A 82 -9.60 19.79 3.01
N GLY A 83 -10.75 19.11 3.07
CA GLY A 83 -12.03 19.62 2.57
C GLY A 83 -12.12 19.70 1.06
N PHE A 84 -11.63 18.68 0.35
CA PHE A 84 -11.61 18.64 -1.12
C PHE A 84 -12.98 18.94 -1.74
N TYR A 85 -14.06 18.30 -1.28
CA TYR A 85 -15.39 18.48 -1.87
C TYR A 85 -16.02 19.83 -1.51
N GLU A 86 -15.69 20.39 -0.36
CA GLU A 86 -16.08 21.74 0.06
C GLU A 86 -15.41 22.79 -0.82
N LYS A 87 -14.15 22.56 -1.23
CA LYS A 87 -13.39 23.45 -2.13
C LYS A 87 -13.83 23.33 -3.58
N VAL A 88 -14.07 22.10 -4.06
CA VAL A 88 -14.50 21.84 -5.45
C VAL A 88 -15.97 22.22 -5.67
N GLN A 89 -16.82 22.17 -4.63
CA GLN A 89 -18.23 22.58 -4.62
C GLN A 89 -19.16 21.80 -5.57
N VAL A 90 -18.61 20.91 -6.38
CA VAL A 90 -19.33 20.07 -7.34
C VAL A 90 -19.00 18.61 -7.00
N LYS A 91 -20.03 17.81 -6.78
CA LYS A 91 -19.89 16.37 -6.65
C LYS A 91 -19.86 15.75 -8.05
N PRO A 92 -18.79 15.02 -8.44
CA PRO A 92 -18.76 14.34 -9.73
C PRO A 92 -19.76 13.18 -9.77
N ASP A 93 -20.37 12.95 -10.94
CA ASP A 93 -21.20 11.77 -11.19
C ASP A 93 -20.36 10.48 -11.37
N ILE A 94 -19.13 10.64 -11.85
CA ILE A 94 -18.17 9.55 -12.08
C ILE A 94 -16.75 10.04 -11.79
N VAL A 95 -15.94 9.18 -11.17
CA VAL A 95 -14.50 9.42 -10.95
C VAL A 95 -13.73 8.39 -11.76
N LEU A 96 -12.79 8.86 -12.58
CA LEU A 96 -11.98 8.03 -13.46
C LEU A 96 -10.51 8.21 -13.12
N ALA A 97 -9.78 7.10 -13.09
CA ALA A 97 -8.33 7.05 -12.94
C ALA A 97 -7.77 5.95 -13.86
N GLN A 98 -6.47 6.00 -14.13
CA GLN A 98 -5.76 4.98 -14.90
C GLN A 98 -4.38 4.77 -14.31
N HIS A 99 -3.86 3.55 -14.46
CA HIS A 99 -2.49 3.22 -14.09
C HIS A 99 -1.76 2.60 -15.29
N VAL A 100 -0.47 2.89 -15.44
CA VAL A 100 0.37 2.25 -16.46
C VAL A 100 0.90 0.94 -15.89
N MET A 101 0.77 -0.15 -16.63
CA MET A 101 1.16 -1.49 -16.17
C MET A 101 2.08 -2.15 -17.17
N ARG A 102 2.82 -3.18 -16.72
CA ARG A 102 3.68 -4.01 -17.58
C ARG A 102 2.82 -4.95 -18.43
N MET A 103 2.15 -4.37 -19.41
CA MET A 103 1.25 -5.06 -20.33
C MET A 103 1.70 -4.85 -21.78
N ARG A 104 1.09 -5.59 -22.70
CA ARG A 104 1.31 -5.42 -24.14
C ARG A 104 1.01 -3.96 -24.53
N ALA A 105 1.90 -3.34 -25.28
CA ALA A 105 1.68 -1.97 -25.74
C ALA A 105 0.40 -1.90 -26.60
N GLY A 106 -0.42 -0.87 -26.36
CA GLY A 106 -1.69 -0.64 -27.07
C GLY A 106 -2.90 -1.36 -26.48
N THR A 107 -2.78 -2.07 -25.36
CA THR A 107 -3.92 -2.68 -24.66
C THR A 107 -4.41 -1.82 -23.51
N ILE A 108 -5.71 -1.87 -23.25
CA ILE A 108 -6.36 -1.27 -22.08
C ILE A 108 -7.11 -2.39 -21.36
N ASN A 109 -6.86 -2.56 -20.07
CA ASN A 109 -7.63 -3.47 -19.23
C ASN A 109 -8.68 -2.69 -18.43
N LEU A 110 -9.89 -3.23 -18.41
CA LEU A 110 -11.01 -2.76 -17.60
C LEU A 110 -11.58 -3.97 -16.88
N GLN A 111 -11.72 -3.87 -15.56
CA GLN A 111 -12.25 -4.92 -14.71
C GLN A 111 -13.30 -4.32 -13.80
N SER A 112 -14.44 -5.01 -13.69
CA SER A 112 -15.49 -4.67 -12.74
C SER A 112 -15.22 -5.31 -11.38
N GLY A 113 -15.71 -4.70 -10.30
CA GLY A 113 -15.49 -5.21 -8.95
C GLY A 113 -14.07 -4.99 -8.43
N PRO A 114 -13.60 -5.80 -7.46
CA PRO A 114 -12.30 -5.64 -6.84
C PRO A 114 -11.15 -5.69 -7.86
N LEU A 115 -10.35 -4.64 -7.92
CA LEU A 115 -9.18 -4.50 -8.80
C LEU A 115 -7.86 -4.51 -8.02
N LEU A 116 -7.78 -3.75 -6.93
CA LEU A 116 -6.60 -3.72 -6.05
C LEU A 116 -6.98 -4.13 -4.63
N THR A 117 -6.15 -4.95 -4.01
CA THR A 117 -6.31 -5.37 -2.62
C THR A 117 -6.21 -4.20 -1.66
N ALA A 118 -7.02 -4.21 -0.60
CA ALA A 118 -6.79 -3.39 0.59
C ALA A 118 -5.39 -3.64 1.15
N ALA A 119 -4.77 -2.59 1.68
CA ALA A 119 -3.43 -2.63 2.25
C ALA A 119 -3.47 -2.12 3.70
N GLU A 120 -2.94 -2.94 4.61
CA GLU A 120 -2.67 -2.53 5.99
C GLU A 120 -1.18 -2.77 6.30
N ALA A 121 -0.63 -1.98 7.20
CA ALA A 121 0.71 -2.22 7.75
C ALA A 121 0.76 -1.88 9.24
N PHE A 122 1.58 -2.62 9.99
CA PHE A 122 1.75 -2.48 11.42
C PHE A 122 3.23 -2.36 11.76
N ASP A 123 3.57 -1.37 12.58
CA ASP A 123 4.80 -1.32 13.34
C ASP A 123 4.54 -1.84 14.75
N ILE A 124 5.20 -2.94 15.09
CA ILE A 124 5.03 -3.66 16.36
C ILE A 124 6.34 -3.58 17.13
N ARG A 125 6.30 -3.01 18.34
CA ARG A 125 7.39 -3.05 19.29
C ARG A 125 7.02 -3.90 20.50
N ILE A 126 7.86 -4.89 20.78
CA ILE A 126 7.78 -5.75 21.97
C ILE A 126 8.88 -5.33 22.94
N PHE A 127 8.56 -5.26 24.23
CA PHE A 127 9.49 -4.89 25.30
C PHE A 127 9.81 -6.11 26.16
N GLY A 128 11.06 -6.18 26.63
CA GLY A 128 11.58 -7.31 27.39
C GLY A 128 12.51 -6.82 28.48
N ARG A 129 13.49 -7.65 28.82
CA ARG A 129 14.47 -7.34 29.86
C ARG A 129 15.83 -7.82 29.39
N GLU A 130 16.71 -6.86 29.12
CA GLU A 130 18.06 -7.13 28.69
C GLU A 130 18.86 -7.89 29.76
N GLY A 131 19.86 -8.64 29.31
CA GLY A 131 20.92 -9.13 30.18
C GLY A 131 21.96 -9.96 29.45
N HIS A 132 22.92 -10.48 30.21
CA HIS A 132 23.98 -11.31 29.65
C HIS A 132 23.43 -12.65 29.15
N GLY A 133 23.82 -13.07 27.94
CA GLY A 133 23.31 -14.28 27.29
C GLY A 133 23.61 -15.58 28.05
N SER A 134 24.55 -15.57 29.00
CA SER A 134 24.82 -16.72 29.89
C SER A 134 23.93 -16.79 31.13
N ALA A 135 23.08 -15.79 31.37
CA ALA A 135 22.14 -15.74 32.49
C ALA A 135 20.68 -15.51 32.01
N PRO A 136 20.16 -16.34 31.08
CA PRO A 136 18.85 -16.10 30.45
C PRO A 136 17.69 -16.08 31.45
N GLN A 137 17.79 -16.81 32.56
CA GLN A 137 16.76 -16.82 33.63
C GLN A 137 16.52 -15.45 34.28
N THR A 138 17.45 -14.50 34.13
CA THR A 138 17.30 -13.12 34.62
C THR A 138 16.87 -12.16 33.52
N THR A 139 16.48 -12.64 32.35
CA THR A 139 16.13 -11.82 31.16
C THR A 139 14.73 -12.16 30.67
N ILE A 140 14.29 -11.48 29.61
CA ILE A 140 13.18 -11.92 28.77
C ILE A 140 13.67 -11.95 27.33
N ASP A 141 13.74 -13.14 26.74
CA ASP A 141 14.31 -13.33 25.40
C ASP A 141 13.31 -12.95 24.31
N LEU A 142 13.49 -11.74 23.77
CA LEU A 142 12.62 -11.21 22.72
C LEU A 142 12.89 -11.81 21.35
N ILE A 143 14.07 -12.36 21.08
CA ILE A 143 14.34 -13.05 19.82
C ILE A 143 13.49 -14.32 19.75
N LEU A 144 13.43 -15.05 20.87
CA LEU A 144 12.57 -16.24 20.98
C LEU A 144 11.08 -15.87 20.82
N ILE A 145 10.60 -14.84 21.52
CA ILE A 145 9.19 -14.39 21.44
C ILE A 145 8.86 -13.90 20.02
N GLY A 146 9.72 -13.08 19.41
CA GLY A 146 9.54 -12.57 18.06
C GLY A 146 9.49 -13.67 17.01
N ALA A 147 10.36 -14.69 17.12
CA ALA A 147 10.32 -15.85 16.25
C ALA A 147 9.00 -16.63 16.40
N ALA A 148 8.51 -16.81 17.63
CA ALA A 148 7.22 -17.46 17.88
C ALA A 148 6.05 -16.67 17.26
N VAL A 149 6.05 -15.34 17.39
CA VAL A 149 5.09 -14.44 16.72
C VAL A 149 5.11 -14.65 15.22
N VAL A 150 6.27 -14.54 14.57
CA VAL A 150 6.39 -14.69 13.10
C VAL A 150 5.83 -16.04 12.64
N MET A 151 6.17 -17.12 13.34
CA MET A 151 5.66 -18.46 13.03
C MET A 151 4.15 -18.57 13.23
N ARG A 152 3.62 -17.97 14.31
CA ARG A 152 2.19 -18.04 14.65
C ARG A 152 1.33 -17.23 13.69
N LEU A 153 1.83 -16.09 13.20
CA LEU A 153 1.13 -15.25 12.22
C LEU A 153 0.81 -16.01 10.91
N GLN A 154 1.63 -17.00 10.54
CA GLN A 154 1.34 -17.85 9.36
C GLN A 154 0.06 -18.69 9.55
N GLY A 155 -0.36 -18.90 10.80
CA GLY A 155 -1.61 -19.55 11.16
C GLY A 155 -2.85 -18.78 10.70
N ILE A 156 -2.76 -17.46 10.52
CA ILE A 156 -3.91 -16.62 10.12
C ILE A 156 -4.40 -17.04 8.73
N VAL A 157 -3.56 -16.91 7.71
CA VAL A 157 -3.93 -17.26 6.33
C VAL A 157 -4.18 -18.76 6.21
N SER A 158 -3.33 -19.58 6.84
CA SER A 158 -3.44 -21.03 6.66
C SER A 158 -4.65 -21.64 7.36
N ARG A 159 -5.09 -21.14 8.53
CA ARG A 159 -6.11 -21.80 9.38
C ARG A 159 -7.32 -20.93 9.71
N GLU A 160 -7.23 -19.61 9.62
CA GLU A 160 -8.33 -18.71 10.03
C GLU A 160 -9.07 -18.07 8.85
N VAL A 161 -8.44 -17.92 7.68
CA VAL A 161 -9.08 -17.38 6.46
C VAL A 161 -9.83 -18.49 5.72
N VAL A 162 -11.04 -18.20 5.20
CA VAL A 162 -11.83 -19.21 4.48
C VAL A 162 -11.13 -19.54 3.16
N PRO A 163 -10.99 -20.83 2.78
CA PRO A 163 -10.45 -21.17 1.47
C PRO A 163 -11.24 -20.51 0.34
N GLY A 164 -10.54 -19.75 -0.52
CA GLY A 164 -11.12 -18.97 -1.61
C GLY A 164 -11.15 -17.45 -1.36
N GLU A 165 -11.11 -17.04 -0.09
CA GLU A 165 -10.87 -15.63 0.27
C GLU A 165 -9.38 -15.30 0.16
N VAL A 166 -9.07 -14.03 -0.14
CA VAL A 166 -7.69 -13.59 -0.33
C VAL A 166 -7.18 -12.87 0.90
N ALA A 167 -6.11 -13.41 1.47
CA ALA A 167 -5.35 -12.76 2.52
C ALA A 167 -3.85 -13.07 2.38
N VAL A 168 -3.03 -12.05 2.55
CA VAL A 168 -1.57 -12.17 2.66
C VAL A 168 -1.15 -11.48 3.96
N VAL A 169 -0.34 -12.15 4.77
CA VAL A 169 0.30 -11.59 5.95
C VAL A 169 1.80 -11.79 5.82
N SER A 170 2.54 -10.70 5.66
CA SER A 170 3.98 -10.73 5.42
C SER A 170 4.73 -10.04 6.54
N CYS A 171 5.72 -10.71 7.14
CA CYS A 171 6.64 -10.09 8.08
C CYS A 171 7.81 -9.48 7.28
N GLY A 172 7.75 -8.16 7.05
CA GLY A 172 8.71 -7.44 6.20
C GLY A 172 10.04 -7.11 6.88
N SER A 173 10.05 -6.97 8.22
CA SER A 173 11.27 -6.70 8.97
C SER A 173 11.17 -7.23 10.40
N ILE A 174 12.28 -7.76 10.93
CA ILE A 174 12.44 -8.10 12.35
C ILE A 174 13.83 -7.66 12.80
N ARG A 175 13.90 -6.85 13.87
CA ARG A 175 15.16 -6.26 14.38
C ARG A 175 15.20 -6.33 15.90
N ALA A 176 16.27 -6.91 16.44
CA ALA A 176 16.53 -6.95 17.87
C ALA A 176 18.02 -7.23 18.16
N GLY A 177 18.57 -6.55 19.17
CA GLY A 177 19.94 -6.77 19.65
C GLY A 177 21.05 -6.23 18.76
N THR A 178 22.24 -6.14 19.35
CA THR A 178 23.46 -5.59 18.70
C THR A 178 24.72 -6.42 18.96
N SER A 179 24.70 -7.36 19.91
CA SER A 179 25.82 -8.22 20.27
C SER A 179 25.37 -9.67 20.51
N ALA A 180 26.21 -10.63 20.16
CA ALA A 180 25.89 -12.06 20.28
C ALA A 180 25.77 -12.57 21.74
N ASN A 181 26.32 -11.84 22.72
CA ASN A 181 26.30 -12.23 24.14
C ASN A 181 25.34 -11.41 25.00
N VAL A 182 24.43 -10.65 24.38
CA VAL A 182 23.44 -9.80 25.06
C VAL A 182 22.05 -10.15 24.55
N ILE A 183 21.12 -10.40 25.48
CA ILE A 183 19.68 -10.56 25.17
C ILE A 183 19.08 -9.15 25.15
N PRO A 184 18.36 -8.73 24.10
CA PRO A 184 17.88 -7.35 23.96
C PRO A 184 16.68 -7.01 24.85
N ASP A 185 16.48 -5.72 25.11
CA ASP A 185 15.36 -5.15 25.86
C ASP A 185 14.15 -4.76 25.00
N TYR A 186 14.29 -4.65 23.67
CA TYR A 186 13.17 -4.51 22.73
C TYR A 186 13.39 -5.26 21.41
N LEU A 187 12.28 -5.50 20.70
CA LEU A 187 12.24 -6.04 19.35
C LEU A 187 11.22 -5.25 18.52
N ASP A 188 11.63 -4.88 17.31
CA ASP A 188 10.76 -4.25 16.31
C ASP A 188 10.42 -5.24 15.20
N LEU A 189 9.13 -5.31 14.87
CA LEU A 189 8.56 -6.15 13.83
C LEU A 189 7.64 -5.31 12.95
N GLN A 190 7.85 -5.37 11.63
CA GLN A 190 6.99 -4.72 10.65
C GLN A 190 6.20 -5.77 9.87
N VAL A 191 4.88 -5.64 9.86
CA VAL A 191 3.96 -6.59 9.21
C VAL A 191 3.12 -5.86 8.18
N SER A 192 2.97 -6.43 6.99
CA SER A 192 2.03 -5.95 5.97
C SER A 192 0.94 -6.97 5.72
N VAL A 193 -0.26 -6.46 5.41
CA VAL A 193 -1.45 -7.26 5.12
C VAL A 193 -2.02 -6.85 3.76
N ARG A 194 -2.48 -7.83 2.99
CA ARG A 194 -3.29 -7.61 1.77
C ARG A 194 -4.56 -8.45 1.85
N THR A 195 -5.70 -7.85 1.52
CA THR A 195 -7.02 -8.50 1.52
C THR A 195 -7.91 -7.90 0.43
N PHE A 196 -8.95 -8.57 -0.04
CA PHE A 196 -9.96 -7.93 -0.90
C PHE A 196 -11.17 -7.45 -0.09
N GLU A 197 -11.71 -8.31 0.75
CA GLU A 197 -12.95 -8.09 1.48
C GLU A 197 -12.70 -7.41 2.83
N GLU A 198 -13.59 -6.47 3.19
CA GLU A 198 -13.48 -5.72 4.45
C GLU A 198 -13.59 -6.62 5.69
N GLU A 199 -14.50 -7.61 5.68
CA GLU A 199 -14.66 -8.55 6.80
C GLU A 199 -13.40 -9.41 7.02
N VAL A 200 -12.75 -9.83 5.92
CA VAL A 200 -11.49 -10.59 5.97
C VAL A 200 -10.38 -9.69 6.52
N ARG A 201 -10.31 -8.43 6.08
CA ARG A 201 -9.37 -7.42 6.59
C ARG A 201 -9.48 -7.27 8.11
N GLU A 202 -10.68 -7.01 8.62
CA GLU A 202 -10.93 -6.82 10.05
C GLU A 202 -10.50 -8.06 10.85
N LYS A 203 -10.88 -9.24 10.38
CA LYS A 203 -10.52 -10.51 11.00
C LYS A 203 -9.01 -10.72 11.06
N VAL A 204 -8.30 -10.50 9.95
CA VAL A 204 -6.85 -10.66 9.87
C VAL A 204 -6.14 -9.66 10.79
N CYS A 205 -6.52 -8.39 10.76
CA CYS A 205 -5.93 -7.36 11.63
C CYS A 205 -6.15 -7.68 13.12
N ALA A 206 -7.36 -8.11 13.50
CA ALA A 206 -7.64 -8.53 14.87
C ALA A 206 -6.83 -9.78 15.27
N ALA A 207 -6.64 -10.74 14.35
CA ALA A 207 -5.85 -11.94 14.58
C ALA A 207 -4.35 -11.61 14.80
N ILE A 208 -3.79 -10.66 14.06
CA ILE A 208 -2.41 -10.18 14.27
C ILE A 208 -2.24 -9.66 15.70
N VAL A 209 -3.10 -8.73 16.14
CA VAL A 209 -3.04 -8.17 17.49
C VAL A 209 -3.16 -9.27 18.54
N ARG A 210 -4.15 -10.17 18.40
CA ARG A 210 -4.36 -11.30 19.32
C ARG A 210 -3.14 -12.22 19.40
N ILE A 211 -2.52 -12.54 18.27
CA ILE A 211 -1.35 -13.44 18.23
C ILE A 211 -0.15 -12.77 18.89
N VAL A 212 0.14 -11.52 18.55
CA VAL A 212 1.27 -10.79 19.13
C VAL A 212 1.11 -10.68 20.64
N GLU A 213 -0.06 -10.27 21.14
CA GLU A 213 -0.34 -10.21 22.57
C GLU A 213 -0.30 -11.60 23.24
N GLY A 214 -0.82 -12.63 22.57
CA GLY A 214 -0.83 -14.00 23.08
C GLY A 214 0.56 -14.60 23.26
N GLU A 215 1.44 -14.45 22.26
CA GLU A 215 2.82 -14.95 22.33
C GLU A 215 3.65 -14.17 23.35
N CYS A 216 3.40 -12.87 23.50
CA CYS A 216 3.95 -12.04 24.58
C CYS A 216 3.57 -12.56 25.98
N ILE A 217 2.30 -12.93 26.17
CA ILE A 217 1.82 -13.53 27.43
C ILE A 217 2.48 -14.90 27.67
N ALA A 218 2.51 -15.75 26.65
CA ALA A 218 3.05 -17.10 26.74
C ALA A 218 4.56 -17.13 27.00
N GLY A 219 5.31 -16.22 26.38
CA GLY A 219 6.77 -16.19 26.43
C GLY A 219 7.32 -15.78 27.79
N SER A 220 6.78 -14.72 28.41
CA SER A 220 7.27 -14.22 29.72
C SER A 220 6.34 -13.22 30.41
N LYS A 221 5.07 -13.09 30.00
CA LYS A 221 4.16 -12.01 30.46
C LYS A 221 4.80 -10.63 30.32
N VAL A 222 5.37 -10.36 29.15
CA VAL A 222 5.93 -9.03 28.84
C VAL A 222 4.86 -7.94 28.96
N GLU A 223 5.31 -6.70 29.11
CA GLU A 223 4.43 -5.54 28.99
C GLU A 223 3.67 -5.57 27.66
N LYS A 224 2.51 -4.90 27.64
CA LYS A 224 1.66 -4.84 26.45
C LYS A 224 2.49 -4.29 25.26
N PRO A 225 2.57 -5.03 24.14
CA PRO A 225 3.31 -4.57 22.97
C PRO A 225 2.67 -3.28 22.42
N ARG A 226 3.51 -2.40 21.84
CA ARG A 226 3.01 -1.25 21.08
C ARG A 226 2.77 -1.71 19.65
N ILE A 227 1.53 -1.57 19.19
CA ILE A 227 1.11 -1.95 17.84
C ILE A 227 0.48 -0.73 17.20
N ASN A 228 1.17 -0.14 16.22
CA ASN A 228 0.72 1.05 15.52
C ASN A 228 0.39 0.70 14.07
N GLY A 229 -0.82 1.03 13.62
CA GLY A 229 -1.15 0.97 12.19
C GLY A 229 -0.45 2.12 11.46
N THR A 230 0.33 1.81 10.42
CA THR A 230 1.11 2.80 9.66
C THR A 230 0.56 3.06 8.27
N VAL A 231 -0.16 2.09 7.69
CA VAL A 231 -0.83 2.20 6.40
C VAL A 231 -2.21 1.60 6.54
N SER A 232 -3.23 2.26 5.98
CA SER A 232 -4.58 1.71 5.83
C SER A 232 -5.21 2.27 4.56
N ALA A 233 -5.48 1.41 3.59
CA ALA A 233 -6.19 1.75 2.37
C ALA A 233 -7.22 0.65 2.05
N PRO A 234 -8.47 1.02 1.72
CA PRO A 234 -9.49 0.05 1.31
C PRO A 234 -9.14 -0.56 -0.05
N ALA A 235 -9.81 -1.66 -0.38
CA ALA A 235 -9.69 -2.25 -1.71
C ALA A 235 -10.23 -1.28 -2.76
N THR A 236 -9.58 -1.24 -3.93
CA THR A 236 -10.12 -0.51 -5.08
C THR A 236 -11.15 -1.40 -5.74
N VAL A 237 -12.42 -1.01 -5.67
CA VAL A 237 -13.54 -1.74 -6.27
C VAL A 237 -14.16 -0.85 -7.35
N ASN A 238 -14.07 -1.28 -8.60
CA ASN A 238 -14.65 -0.56 -9.73
C ASN A 238 -16.16 -0.81 -9.83
N ASP A 239 -16.93 0.26 -9.98
CA ASP A 239 -18.36 0.19 -10.24
C ASP A 239 -18.65 -0.50 -11.58
N GLU A 240 -19.46 -1.56 -11.54
CA GLU A 240 -19.77 -2.41 -12.70
C GLU A 240 -20.42 -1.64 -13.84
N GLY A 241 -21.39 -0.77 -13.52
CA GLY A 241 -22.08 0.04 -14.52
C GLY A 241 -21.16 1.04 -15.23
N SER A 242 -20.24 1.64 -14.48
CA SER A 242 -19.22 2.55 -15.01
C SER A 242 -18.23 1.83 -15.92
N VAL A 243 -17.77 0.64 -15.52
CA VAL A 243 -16.86 -0.20 -16.31
C VAL A 243 -17.51 -0.63 -17.62
N GLU A 244 -18.75 -1.10 -17.57
CA GLU A 244 -19.48 -1.54 -18.77
C GLU A 244 -19.68 -0.38 -19.76
N ARG A 245 -20.03 0.80 -19.24
CA ARG A 245 -20.16 2.00 -20.06
C ARG A 245 -18.84 2.39 -20.73
N LEU A 246 -17.72 2.33 -20.00
CA LEU A 246 -16.40 2.62 -20.56
C LEU A 246 -15.99 1.59 -21.60
N ARG A 247 -16.24 0.30 -21.34
CA ARG A 247 -15.95 -0.80 -22.26
C ARG A 247 -16.64 -0.56 -23.61
N GLY A 248 -17.95 -0.29 -23.60
CA GLY A 248 -18.69 -0.01 -24.83
C GLY A 248 -18.19 1.20 -25.61
N VAL A 249 -17.67 2.24 -24.93
CA VAL A 249 -17.03 3.39 -25.61
C VAL A 249 -15.67 3.00 -26.17
N PHE A 250 -14.85 2.28 -25.41
CA PHE A 250 -13.47 1.98 -25.76
C PHE A 250 -13.39 0.98 -26.92
N GLU A 251 -14.28 0.00 -26.98
CA GLU A 251 -14.39 -0.94 -28.11
C GLU A 251 -14.69 -0.24 -29.44
N GLY A 252 -15.44 0.87 -29.41
CA GLY A 252 -15.75 1.66 -30.60
C GLY A 252 -14.63 2.59 -31.06
N VAL A 253 -13.63 2.85 -30.21
CA VAL A 253 -12.57 3.86 -30.46
C VAL A 253 -11.20 3.23 -30.64
N PHE A 254 -10.88 2.20 -29.87
CA PHE A 254 -9.58 1.53 -29.90
C PHE A 254 -9.69 0.21 -30.68
N TRP A 255 -8.73 -0.03 -31.57
CA TRP A 255 -8.69 -1.22 -32.43
C TRP A 255 -8.02 -2.44 -31.76
N GLY A 256 -7.60 -2.32 -30.50
CA GLY A 256 -6.86 -3.35 -29.75
C GLY A 256 -7.74 -4.24 -28.89
N GLU A 257 -7.21 -5.39 -28.47
CA GLU A 257 -7.86 -6.25 -27.48
C GLU A 257 -8.03 -5.49 -26.15
N ILE A 258 -9.27 -5.27 -25.75
CA ILE A 258 -9.59 -4.93 -24.36
C ILE A 258 -9.55 -6.25 -23.60
N GLY A 259 -8.56 -6.42 -22.73
CA GLY A 259 -8.43 -7.64 -21.94
C GLY A 259 -9.69 -7.88 -21.12
N GLY A 260 -10.23 -9.10 -21.21
CA GLY A 260 -11.29 -9.58 -20.33
C GLY A 260 -10.74 -10.00 -18.97
N ASP A 261 -11.65 -10.21 -18.02
CA ASP A 261 -11.34 -10.57 -16.63
C ASP A 261 -10.40 -11.79 -16.56
N GLY A 262 -9.14 -11.57 -16.19
CA GLY A 262 -8.18 -12.65 -15.97
C GLY A 262 -6.74 -12.31 -16.38
N GLU A 263 -5.87 -12.35 -15.37
CA GLU A 263 -4.39 -12.36 -15.44
C GLU A 263 -3.69 -11.02 -15.72
N ALA A 264 -3.45 -10.29 -14.63
CA ALA A 264 -2.20 -9.56 -14.39
C ALA A 264 -1.46 -10.21 -13.21
#